data_AF-A0A821N8R4-F1
#
_entry.id   AF-A0A821N8R4-F1
#
_cell.length_a   1.000
_cell.length_b   1.000
_cell.length_c   1.000
_cell.angle_alpha   90.00
_cell.angle_beta   90.00
_cell.angle_gamma   90.00
#
_symmetry.space_group_name_H-M   'P 1'
#
loop_
_entity.id
_entity.type
_entity.pdbx_description
1 polymer ?
#
loop_
_entity_poly.entity_id
_entity_poly.type
_entity_poly.pdbx_seq_one_letter_code
_entity_poly.pdbx_strand_id
1 'polypeptide(L)' 'SLNMLILHVDFRLVPEYTLEETIEDVINVYQVLLDADPNIHRRLIGMGDSSGGMLWIYLLQWIISNNKPIPQGVVLHSP' A
#
# COMPACT_ATOMS: atom_id res chain seq x y z
N SER A 1 2.81 -22.82 6.37
CA SER A 1 2.67 -21.75 5.36
C SER A 1 1.45 -20.92 5.72
N LEU A 2 1.49 -19.60 5.52
CA LEU A 2 0.27 -18.79 5.57
C LEU A 2 -0.43 -18.95 4.22
N ASN A 3 -1.67 -19.44 4.21
CA ASN A 3 -2.45 -19.64 2.97
C ASN A 3 -3.07 -18.31 2.52
N MET A 4 -2.24 -17.38 2.06
CA MET A 4 -2.63 -16.04 1.65
C MET A 4 -2.16 -15.74 0.23
N LEU A 5 -3.00 -15.05 -0.54
CA LEU A 5 -2.59 -14.44 -1.80
C LEU A 5 -1.69 -13.24 -1.49
N ILE A 6 -0.52 -13.18 -2.13
CA ILE A 6 0.41 -12.06 -2.01
C ILE A 6 0.36 -11.27 -3.31
N LEU A 7 0.07 -9.98 -3.21
CA LEU A 7 0.26 -9.00 -4.29
C LEU A 7 1.52 -8.21 -3.97
N HIS A 8 2.54 -8.36 -4.81
CA HIS A 8 3.74 -7.52 -4.76
C HIS A 8 3.57 -6.34 -5.71
N VAL A 9 3.88 -5.13 -5.24
CA VAL A 9 3.80 -3.91 -6.05
C VAL A 9 5.18 -3.59 -6.58
N ASP A 10 5.33 -3.62 -7.91
CA ASP A 10 6.53 -3.19 -8.61
C ASP A 10 6.38 -1.70 -8.95
N PHE A 11 6.71 -0.84 -7.99
CA PHE A 11 6.57 0.62 -8.10
C PHE A 11 7.81 1.25 -8.74
N ARG A 12 7.62 2.42 -9.35
CA ARG A 12 8.70 3.24 -9.92
C ARG A 12 9.77 3.57 -8.86
N LEU A 13 11.04 3.59 -9.25
CA LEU A 13 12.19 3.81 -8.35
C LEU A 13 13.02 5.02 -8.76
N VAL A 14 13.71 5.60 -7.78
CA VAL A 14 14.76 6.61 -7.98
C VAL A 14 16.05 5.96 -8.53
N PRO A 15 16.85 6.70 -9.32
CA PRO A 15 16.70 8.10 -9.71
C PRO A 15 15.83 8.36 -10.95
N GLU A 16 15.37 7.33 -11.65
CA GLU A 16 14.63 7.47 -12.92
C GLU A 16 13.26 8.15 -12.73
N TYR A 17 12.65 7.99 -11.55
CA TYR A 17 11.37 8.57 -11.16
C TYR A 17 11.46 9.28 -9.81
N THR A 18 10.47 10.10 -9.49
CA THR A 18 10.41 10.81 -8.21
C THR A 18 9.75 9.98 -7.09
N LEU A 19 9.93 10.44 -5.84
CA LEU A 19 9.25 9.85 -4.68
C LEU A 19 7.72 9.99 -4.81
N GLU A 20 7.24 11.10 -5.33
CA GLU A 20 5.80 11.34 -5.55
C GLU A 20 5.22 10.32 -6.53
N GLU A 21 5.93 10.00 -7.60
CA GLU A 21 5.56 8.97 -8.57
C GLU A 21 5.52 7.57 -7.94
N THR A 22 6.46 7.28 -7.03
CA THR A 22 6.47 6.02 -6.27
C THR A 22 5.23 5.92 -5.36
N ILE A 23 4.88 7.00 -4.67
CA ILE A 23 3.71 7.08 -3.79
C ILE A 23 2.40 6.97 -4.61
N GLU A 24 2.37 7.57 -5.80
CA GLU A 24 1.24 7.48 -6.72
C GLU A 24 0.96 6.01 -7.12
N ASP A 25 2.00 5.22 -7.41
CA ASP A 25 1.83 3.82 -7.80
C ASP A 25 1.15 2.99 -6.71
N VAL A 26 1.59 3.13 -5.45
CA VAL A 26 0.98 2.39 -4.33
C VAL A 26 -0.45 2.86 -4.04
N ILE A 27 -0.74 4.15 -4.21
CA ILE A 27 -2.10 4.71 -4.12
C ILE A 27 -2.98 4.12 -5.22
N ASN A 28 -2.49 4.04 -6.45
CA ASN A 28 -3.24 3.52 -7.60
C ASN A 28 -3.56 2.04 -7.40
N VAL A 29 -2.60 1.23 -6.96
CA VAL A 29 -2.87 -0.19 -6.63
C VAL A 29 -3.93 -0.32 -5.55
N TYR A 30 -3.83 0.48 -4.47
CA TYR A 30 -4.82 0.44 -3.40
C TYR A 30 -6.24 0.76 -3.88
N GLN A 31 -6.37 1.78 -4.74
CA GLN A 31 -7.65 2.16 -5.33
C GLN A 31 -8.19 1.08 -6.25
N VAL A 32 -7.36 0.48 -7.12
CA VAL A 32 -7.77 -0.63 -7.99
C VAL A 32 -8.30 -1.81 -7.17
N LEU A 33 -7.69 -2.13 -6.03
CA LEU A 33 -8.19 -3.17 -5.13
C LEU A 33 -9.57 -2.83 -4.56
N LEU A 34 -9.77 -1.59 -4.12
CA LEU A 34 -11.06 -1.13 -3.59
C LEU A 34 -12.14 -1.08 -4.68
N ASP A 35 -11.79 -0.70 -5.91
CA ASP A 35 -12.71 -0.64 -7.03
C ASP A 35 -13.15 -2.05 -7.46
N ALA A 36 -12.24 -3.03 -7.39
CA ALA A 36 -12.55 -4.43 -7.66
C ALA A 36 -13.43 -5.07 -6.57
N ASP A 37 -13.22 -4.72 -5.30
CA ASP A 37 -14.06 -5.12 -4.17
C ASP A 37 -14.02 -4.04 -3.06
N PRO A 38 -15.09 -3.26 -2.87
CA PRO A 38 -15.13 -2.19 -1.87
C PRO A 38 -14.92 -2.67 -0.42
N ASN A 39 -15.15 -3.96 -0.14
CA ASN A 39 -14.97 -4.55 1.18
C ASN A 39 -13.61 -5.23 1.38
N ILE A 40 -12.73 -5.24 0.36
CA ILE A 40 -11.44 -5.92 0.42
C ILE A 40 -10.56 -5.41 1.57
N HIS A 41 -10.69 -4.13 1.94
CA HIS A 41 -9.96 -3.53 3.06
C HIS A 41 -10.11 -4.33 4.36
N ARG A 42 -11.26 -4.98 4.60
CA ARG A 42 -11.52 -5.79 5.81
C ARG A 42 -10.73 -7.09 5.88
N ARG A 43 -10.13 -7.50 4.78
CA ARG A 43 -9.33 -8.73 4.62
C ARG A 43 -7.95 -8.46 4.03
N LEU A 44 -7.57 -7.19 3.90
CA LEU A 44 -6.28 -6.76 3.37
C LEU A 44 -5.35 -6.44 4.53
N ILE A 45 -4.17 -7.05 4.52
CA ILE A 45 -3.06 -6.71 5.41
C ILE A 45 -1.95 -6.11 4.56
N GLY A 46 -1.54 -4.90 4.91
CA GLY A 46 -0.35 -4.29 4.33
C GLY A 46 0.93 -4.86 4.94
N MET A 47 1.98 -4.98 4.15
CA MET A 47 3.30 -5.39 4.63
C MET A 47 4.39 -4.67 3.85
N GLY A 48 5.42 -4.21 4.56
CA GLY A 48 6.61 -3.63 3.95
C GLY A 48 7.79 -3.59 4.92
N ASP A 49 8.99 -3.62 4.36
CA ASP A 49 10.27 -3.49 5.05
C ASP A 49 11.02 -2.23 4.59
N SER A 50 11.78 -1.58 5.49
CA SER A 50 12.58 -0.39 5.17
C SER A 50 11.78 0.65 4.34
N SER A 51 12.25 1.01 3.14
CA SER A 51 11.55 1.94 2.24
C SER A 51 10.12 1.48 1.89
N GLY A 52 9.88 0.18 1.75
CA GLY A 52 8.53 -0.37 1.56
C GLY A 52 7.63 -0.17 2.78
N GLY A 53 8.21 -0.21 3.99
CA GLY A 53 7.52 0.16 5.22
C GLY A 53 7.17 1.66 5.26
N MET A 54 8.09 2.52 4.84
CA MET A 54 7.85 3.95 4.72
C MET A 54 6.77 4.28 3.68
N LEU A 55 6.71 3.54 2.55
CA LEU A 55 5.63 3.68 1.57
C LEU A 55 4.25 3.36 2.15
N TRP A 56 4.15 2.37 3.04
CA TRP A 56 2.92 2.11 3.77
C TRP A 56 2.52 3.27 4.68
N ILE A 57 3.47 3.95 5.31
CA ILE A 57 3.20 5.14 6.14
C ILE A 57 2.63 6.27 5.26
N TYR A 58 3.24 6.55 4.10
CA TYR A 58 2.72 7.55 3.15
C TYR A 58 1.32 7.18 2.65
N LEU A 59 1.09 5.92 2.29
CA LEU A 59 -0.21 5.45 1.83
C LEU A 59 -1.28 5.57 2.93
N LEU A 60 -0.97 5.20 4.18
CA LEU A 60 -1.91 5.34 5.30
C LEU A 60 -2.27 6.81 5.57
N GLN A 61 -1.31 7.73 5.49
CA GLN A 61 -1.59 9.17 5.60
C GLN A 61 -2.56 9.61 4.51
N TRP A 62 -2.30 9.22 3.25
CA TRP A 62 -3.20 9.53 2.14
C TRP A 62 -4.60 8.93 2.33
N ILE A 63 -4.71 7.66 2.74
CA ILE A 63 -5.97 6.97 3.02
C ILE A 63 -6.80 7.76 4.04
N ILE A 64 -6.17 8.15 5.16
CA ILE A 64 -6.83 8.90 6.24
C ILE A 64 -7.25 10.28 5.74
N SER A 65 -6.35 11.03 5.09
CA SER A 65 -6.65 12.38 4.58
C SER A 65 -7.75 12.41 3.53
N ASN A 66 -7.96 11.31 2.80
CA ASN A 66 -8.96 11.20 1.73
C ASN A 66 -10.20 10.40 2.15
N ASN A 67 -10.37 10.09 3.44
CA ASN A 67 -11.49 9.30 3.97
C ASN A 67 -11.73 7.98 3.21
N LYS A 68 -10.64 7.30 2.82
CA LYS A 68 -10.72 5.98 2.18
C LYS A 68 -10.85 4.89 3.25
N PRO A 69 -11.43 3.73 2.92
CA PRO A 69 -11.43 2.58 3.83
C PRO A 69 -9.99 2.24 4.24
N ILE A 70 -9.76 1.92 5.52
CA ILE A 70 -8.44 1.59 6.06
C ILE A 70 -8.26 0.05 5.99
N PRO A 71 -7.09 -0.48 5.60
CA PRO A 71 -6.84 -1.92 5.62
C PRO A 71 -6.95 -2.50 7.03
N GLN A 72 -7.17 -3.81 7.14
CA GLN A 72 -7.35 -4.52 8.41
C GLN A 72 -6.14 -4.37 9.34
N GLY A 73 -4.95 -4.20 8.78
CA GLY A 73 -3.73 -3.91 9.52
C GLY A 73 -2.55 -3.72 8.57
N VAL A 74 -1.42 -3.26 9.14
CA VAL A 74 -0.16 -3.14 8.42
C VAL A 74 0.96 -3.68 9.30
N VAL A 75 1.85 -4.49 8.71
CA VAL A 75 3.05 -5.03 9.34
C VAL A 75 4.26 -4.32 8.77
N LEU A 76 4.96 -3.57 9.61
CA LEU A 76 6.14 -2.78 9.21
C LEU A 76 7.39 -3.40 9.83
N HIS A 77 8.34 -3.81 9.01
CA HIS A 77 9.60 -4.39 9.45
C HIS A 77 10.76 -3.41 9.24
N SER A 78 11.29 -2.86 10.32
CA SER A 78 12.37 -1.86 10.28
C SER A 78 12.10 -0.73 9.26
N PRO A 79 10.95 -0.04 9.37
CA PRO A 79 10.54 1.01 8.43
C PRO A 79 11.47 2.23 8.47
#